data_AF-A0A2W4RNB7-F1
#
_entry.id   AF-A0A2W4RNB7-F1
#
_cell.length_a   1.000
_cell.length_b   1.000
_cell.length_c   1.000
_cell.angle_alpha   90.00
_cell.angle_beta   90.00
_cell.angle_gamma   90.00
#
_symmetry.space_group_name_H-M   'P 1'
#
loop_
_entity.id
_entity.type
_entity.pdbx_description
1 polymer ?
#
loop_
_entity_poly.entity_id
_entity_poly.type
_entity_poly.pdbx_seq_one_letter_code
_entity_poly.pdbx_strand_id
1 'polypeptide(L)'
;LERNPCGPYVEELAAGRRDRFDDLCSELRPQDASWFWSELVSALLARLSHMGAVELKSRIPFVLQLANEIRTRRDAILAGILDQYAARSDRERSEDLLSYALDAWGSPQLVRNLKWNSVRPETRRMVCGWLAQEDLEDFYRLCQDERRVDDRRLKFWLRYKDQIGFSQIVLGSRLFASRDPDVREFRERKKGRLARLISGSATNNAIIMQIGSYVFVEFSEKGNACYVYRVRELPFEIGRESYALSELRRRGGTRLLHIGSWESERFAPALARRGIVPDAQETAGSVSLSRDAV
;
A
#
# COMPACT_ATOMS: atom_id res chain seq x y z
N LEU A 1 11.39 -0.52 45.03
CA LEU A 1 11.51 -1.34 43.80
C LEU A 1 10.74 -0.62 42.72
N GLU A 2 11.45 0.08 41.84
CA GLU A 2 10.85 0.92 40.79
C GLU A 2 9.95 0.09 39.87
N ARG A 3 8.73 0.58 39.63
CA ARG A 3 7.70 -0.11 38.83
C ARG A 3 7.96 -0.09 37.31
N ASN A 4 9.12 0.37 36.84
CA ASN A 4 9.45 0.42 35.41
C ASN A 4 10.98 0.34 35.17
N PRO A 5 11.57 -0.86 35.16
CA PRO A 5 13.01 -1.05 34.95
C PRO A 5 13.50 -0.63 33.56
N CYS A 6 12.59 -0.55 32.57
CA CYS A 6 12.94 -0.14 31.20
C CYS A 6 12.81 1.36 30.96
N GLY A 7 12.13 2.10 31.86
CA GLY A 7 11.75 3.50 31.67
C GLY A 7 12.88 4.45 31.22
N PRO A 8 14.05 4.43 31.88
CA PRO A 8 15.18 5.28 31.49
C PRO A 8 15.67 5.04 30.06
N TYR A 9 15.67 3.78 29.60
CA TYR A 9 16.06 3.42 28.23
C TYR A 9 14.97 3.79 27.24
N VAL A 10 13.70 3.59 27.60
CA VAL A 10 12.54 3.90 26.74
C VAL A 10 12.48 5.38 26.38
N GLU A 11 12.61 6.27 27.36
CA GLU A 11 12.58 7.72 27.08
C GLU A 11 13.76 8.17 26.22
N GLU A 12 14.92 7.55 26.39
CA GLU A 12 16.09 7.83 25.60
C GLU A 12 15.95 7.36 24.14
N LEU A 13 15.54 6.10 23.95
CA LEU A 13 15.28 5.53 22.63
C LEU A 13 14.13 6.27 21.92
N ALA A 14 13.08 6.66 22.63
CA ALA A 14 12.00 7.48 22.07
C ALA A 14 12.50 8.87 21.62
N ALA A 15 13.52 9.41 22.29
CA ALA A 15 14.18 10.64 21.87
C ALA A 15 15.19 10.44 20.71
N GLY A 16 15.38 9.21 20.23
CA GLY A 16 16.36 8.88 19.18
C GLY A 16 17.81 8.82 19.69
N ARG A 17 18.00 8.67 21.00
CA ARG A 17 19.31 8.52 21.66
C ARG A 17 19.48 7.08 22.14
N ARG A 18 20.71 6.64 22.38
CA ARG A 18 21.01 5.24 22.72
C ARG A 18 22.20 5.01 23.66
N ASP A 19 22.78 6.06 24.23
CA ASP A 19 23.93 5.96 25.14
C ASP A 19 23.70 4.96 26.29
N ARG A 20 22.61 5.08 27.05
CA ARG A 20 22.30 4.16 28.15
C ARG A 20 21.94 2.77 27.67
N PHE A 21 21.30 2.70 26.50
CA PHE A 21 20.95 1.41 25.89
C PHE A 21 22.22 0.65 25.49
N ASP A 22 23.20 1.35 24.90
CA ASP A 22 24.48 0.78 24.48
C ASP A 22 25.34 0.37 25.69
N ASP A 23 25.35 1.17 26.75
CA ASP A 23 26.00 0.83 28.02
C ASP A 23 25.41 -0.46 28.60
N LEU A 24 24.07 -0.54 28.68
CA LEU A 24 23.35 -1.73 29.15
C LEU A 24 23.71 -2.98 28.32
N CYS A 25 23.68 -2.86 26.99
CA CYS A 25 24.00 -3.95 26.09
C CYS A 25 25.46 -4.39 26.22
N SER A 26 26.38 -3.45 26.48
CA SER A 26 27.80 -3.73 26.65
C SER A 26 28.11 -4.43 27.97
N GLU A 27 27.49 -3.97 29.05
CA GLU A 27 27.71 -4.46 30.42
C GLU A 27 26.98 -5.76 30.73
N LEU A 28 25.65 -5.80 30.51
CA LEU A 28 24.82 -6.93 30.93
C LEU A 28 24.63 -7.99 29.85
N ARG A 29 24.80 -7.62 28.57
CA ARG A 29 24.61 -8.48 27.38
C ARG A 29 23.35 -9.36 27.51
N PRO A 30 22.15 -8.77 27.60
CA PRO A 30 20.93 -9.53 27.84
C PRO A 30 20.75 -10.62 26.78
N GLN A 31 20.50 -11.86 27.21
CA GLN A 31 20.24 -12.95 26.28
C GLN A 31 18.98 -12.67 25.44
N ASP A 32 18.94 -13.21 24.22
CA ASP A 32 17.83 -13.05 23.28
C ASP A 32 16.44 -13.43 23.85
N ALA A 33 16.41 -14.44 24.74
CA ALA A 33 15.20 -14.92 25.40
C ALA A 33 14.80 -14.08 26.63
N SER A 34 15.56 -13.05 26.99
CA SER A 34 15.32 -12.24 28.17
C SER A 34 13.95 -11.56 28.12
N TRP A 35 13.27 -11.52 29.27
CA TRP A 35 12.03 -10.76 29.46
C TRP A 35 12.24 -9.26 29.15
N PHE A 36 13.46 -8.75 29.34
CA PHE A 36 13.85 -7.36 29.11
C PHE A 36 13.47 -6.87 27.71
N TRP A 37 13.71 -7.67 26.67
CA TRP A 37 13.42 -7.27 25.29
C TRP A 37 11.93 -7.08 25.04
N SER A 38 11.10 -7.94 25.63
CA SER A 38 9.65 -7.83 25.51
C SER A 38 9.12 -6.60 26.23
N GLU A 39 9.62 -6.33 27.44
CA GLU A 39 9.24 -5.15 28.23
C GLU A 39 9.70 -3.85 27.57
N LEU A 40 10.96 -3.81 27.10
CA LEU A 40 11.53 -2.66 26.39
C LEU A 40 10.72 -2.32 25.14
N VAL A 41 10.43 -3.32 24.29
CA VAL A 41 9.67 -3.10 23.05
C VAL A 41 8.23 -2.68 23.36
N SER A 42 7.57 -3.31 24.32
CA SER A 42 6.22 -2.94 24.75
C SER A 42 6.15 -1.48 25.23
N ALA A 43 7.06 -1.10 26.13
CA ALA A 43 7.13 0.25 26.68
C ALA A 43 7.54 1.30 25.63
N LEU A 44 8.46 0.97 24.72
CA LEU A 44 8.83 1.84 23.60
C LEU A 44 7.63 2.09 22.68
N LEU A 45 6.93 1.03 22.25
CA LEU A 45 5.75 1.17 21.39
C LEU A 45 4.62 1.95 22.07
N ALA A 46 4.43 1.76 23.38
CA ALA A 46 3.50 2.56 24.17
C ALA A 46 3.92 4.05 24.17
N ARG A 47 5.21 4.34 24.36
CA ARG A 47 5.74 5.72 24.34
C ARG A 47 5.59 6.39 22.98
N LEU A 48 5.86 5.66 21.89
CA LEU A 48 5.67 6.12 20.52
C LEU A 48 4.19 6.38 20.21
N SER A 49 3.27 5.63 20.82
CA SER A 49 1.83 5.82 20.64
C SER A 49 1.32 7.19 21.10
N HIS A 50 2.05 7.87 21.98
CA HIS A 50 1.74 9.21 22.46
C HIS A 50 2.38 10.33 21.63
N MET A 51 3.23 10.02 20.63
CA MET A 51 3.86 11.01 19.76
C MET A 51 2.90 11.53 18.69
N GLY A 52 3.06 12.81 18.33
CA GLY A 52 2.40 13.39 17.17
C GLY A 52 2.87 12.74 15.85
N ALA A 53 2.13 12.93 14.76
CA ALA A 53 2.44 12.31 13.46
C ALA A 53 3.84 12.70 12.92
N VAL A 54 4.19 14.00 13.00
CA VAL A 54 5.48 14.52 12.55
C VAL A 54 6.63 13.94 13.38
N GLU A 55 6.46 13.89 14.70
CA GLU A 55 7.47 13.33 15.61
C GLU A 55 7.67 11.84 15.34
N LEU A 56 6.59 11.06 15.22
CA LEU A 56 6.66 9.63 14.88
C LEU A 56 7.37 9.41 13.55
N LYS A 57 7.00 10.16 12.49
CA LYS A 57 7.67 10.10 11.17
C LYS A 57 9.18 10.31 11.30
N SER A 58 9.61 11.32 12.07
CA SER A 58 11.03 11.59 12.29
C SER A 58 11.78 10.48 13.05
N ARG A 59 11.05 9.60 13.76
CA ARG A 59 11.62 8.49 14.55
C ARG A 59 11.68 7.18 13.78
N ILE A 60 10.95 7.03 12.68
CA ILE A 60 10.88 5.76 11.91
C ILE A 60 12.29 5.20 11.60
N PRO A 61 13.25 5.96 11.01
CA PRO A 61 14.54 5.40 10.66
C PRO A 61 15.29 4.80 11.85
N PHE A 62 15.25 5.48 13.00
CA PHE A 62 15.88 5.02 14.23
C PHE A 62 15.23 3.75 14.77
N VAL A 63 13.89 3.69 14.81
CA VAL A 63 13.21 2.50 15.33
C VAL A 63 13.37 1.29 14.39
N LEU A 64 13.44 1.51 13.07
CA LEU A 64 13.77 0.45 12.10
C LEU A 64 15.21 -0.07 12.29
N GLN A 65 16.16 0.80 12.62
CA GLN A 65 17.50 0.39 13.01
C GLN A 65 17.47 -0.49 14.27
N LEU A 66 16.75 -0.09 15.31
CA LEU A 66 16.58 -0.91 16.52
C LEU A 66 15.94 -2.27 16.20
N ALA A 67 15.00 -2.34 15.25
CA ALA A 67 14.39 -3.60 14.83
C ALA A 67 15.41 -4.57 14.19
N ASN A 68 16.43 -4.06 13.51
CA ASN A 68 17.52 -4.87 12.94
C ASN A 68 18.51 -5.38 14.01
N GLU A 69 18.67 -4.64 15.09
CA GLU A 69 19.53 -5.00 16.22
C GLU A 69 18.84 -6.01 17.13
N ILE A 70 17.57 -5.76 17.50
CA ILE A 70 16.74 -6.65 18.33
C ILE A 70 16.00 -7.64 17.42
N ARG A 71 16.76 -8.48 16.70
CA ARG A 71 16.22 -9.37 15.64
C ARG A 71 15.08 -10.27 16.11
N THR A 72 15.13 -10.76 17.35
CA THR A 72 14.09 -11.62 17.94
C THR A 72 12.76 -10.91 18.16
N ARG A 73 12.74 -9.57 18.13
CA ARG A 73 11.55 -8.73 18.27
C ARG A 73 11.27 -7.86 17.05
N ARG A 74 12.03 -8.01 15.96
CA ARG A 74 11.89 -7.24 14.72
C ARG A 74 10.44 -7.16 14.23
N ASP A 75 9.76 -8.30 14.16
CA ASP A 75 8.38 -8.36 13.67
C ASP A 75 7.39 -7.64 14.61
N ALA A 76 7.61 -7.70 15.93
CA ALA A 76 6.77 -7.00 16.89
C ALA A 76 6.97 -5.48 16.83
N ILE A 77 8.22 -5.03 16.66
CA ILE A 77 8.57 -3.62 16.48
C ILE A 77 7.95 -3.09 15.19
N LEU A 78 8.16 -3.79 14.06
CA LEU A 78 7.60 -3.40 12.77
C LEU A 78 6.06 -3.35 12.79
N ALA A 79 5.41 -4.36 13.37
CA ALA A 79 3.95 -4.38 13.51
C ALA A 79 3.44 -3.20 14.34
N GLY A 80 4.09 -2.94 15.48
CA GLY A 80 3.75 -1.83 16.37
C GLY A 80 3.87 -0.47 15.69
N ILE A 81 4.98 -0.19 14.99
CA ILE A 81 5.17 1.08 14.29
C ILE A 81 4.15 1.25 13.17
N LEU A 82 3.89 0.20 12.37
CA LEU A 82 2.89 0.24 11.30
C LEU A 82 1.50 0.56 11.86
N ASP A 83 1.10 -0.08 12.97
CA ASP A 83 -0.18 0.19 13.64
C ASP A 83 -0.25 1.61 14.20
N GLN A 84 0.84 2.12 14.78
CA GLN A 84 0.88 3.51 15.27
C GLN A 84 0.79 4.50 14.12
N TYR A 85 1.47 4.24 13.01
CA TYR A 85 1.42 5.05 11.80
C TYR A 85 0.00 5.09 11.23
N ALA A 86 -0.64 3.93 11.07
CA ALA A 86 -2.01 3.82 10.57
C ALA A 86 -3.05 4.49 11.48
N ALA A 87 -2.77 4.58 12.78
CA ALA A 87 -3.63 5.28 13.74
C ALA A 87 -3.57 6.82 13.61
N ARG A 88 -2.60 7.39 12.87
CA ARG A 88 -2.51 8.83 12.64
C ARG A 88 -3.44 9.28 11.51
N SER A 89 -3.82 10.56 11.54
CA SER A 89 -4.68 11.20 10.53
C SER A 89 -3.94 11.51 9.23
N ASP A 90 -2.62 11.69 9.32
CA ASP A 90 -1.72 11.86 8.18
C ASP A 90 -1.14 10.49 7.82
N ARG A 91 -1.71 9.86 6.78
CA ARG A 91 -1.34 8.53 6.30
C ARG A 91 -0.56 8.59 4.98
N GLU A 92 0.15 9.70 4.77
CA GLU A 92 1.06 9.83 3.64
C GLU A 92 2.00 8.63 3.57
N ARG A 93 2.34 8.22 2.35
CA ARG A 93 3.21 7.07 2.12
C ARG A 93 4.61 7.33 2.68
N SER A 94 5.06 6.47 3.58
CA SER A 94 6.45 6.45 4.06
C SER A 94 7.23 5.40 3.26
N GLU A 95 8.15 5.85 2.39
CA GLU A 95 8.97 4.94 1.58
C GLU A 95 9.86 4.04 2.44
N ASP A 96 10.48 4.58 3.49
CA ASP A 96 11.35 3.81 4.40
C ASP A 96 10.57 2.69 5.09
N LEU A 97 9.39 3.01 5.64
CA LEU A 97 8.56 2.05 6.35
C LEU A 97 7.97 1.00 5.40
N LEU A 98 7.54 1.42 4.21
CA LEU A 98 7.04 0.51 3.18
C LEU A 98 8.14 -0.44 2.70
N SER A 99 9.30 0.11 2.31
CA SER A 99 10.44 -0.67 1.82
C SER A 99 10.87 -1.70 2.86
N TYR A 100 11.04 -1.27 4.11
CA TYR A 100 11.40 -2.17 5.20
C TYR A 100 10.36 -3.28 5.42
N ALA A 101 9.05 -2.95 5.37
CA ALA A 101 8.00 -3.93 5.54
C ALA A 101 7.94 -4.95 4.39
N LEU A 102 8.14 -4.49 3.15
CA LEU A 102 8.21 -5.37 1.98
C LEU A 102 9.44 -6.28 2.02
N ASP A 103 10.59 -5.78 2.46
CA ASP A 103 11.81 -6.59 2.62
C ASP A 103 11.66 -7.63 3.74
N ALA A 104 11.04 -7.23 4.86
CA ALA A 104 10.89 -8.11 6.02
C ALA A 104 9.80 -9.17 5.82
N TRP A 105 8.66 -8.80 5.24
CA TRP A 105 7.44 -9.63 5.20
C TRP A 105 6.94 -9.94 3.79
N GLY A 106 7.46 -9.31 2.74
CA GLY A 106 6.88 -9.38 1.40
C GLY A 106 5.57 -8.60 1.27
N SER A 107 4.96 -8.66 0.08
CA SER A 107 3.75 -7.87 -0.21
C SER A 107 2.53 -8.26 0.64
N PRO A 108 1.77 -7.29 1.20
CA PRO A 108 0.50 -7.52 1.89
C PRO A 108 -0.64 -7.91 0.96
N GLN A 109 -0.51 -7.69 -0.34
CA GLN A 109 -1.54 -7.98 -1.35
C GLN A 109 -1.61 -9.48 -1.68
N LEU A 110 -0.63 -10.28 -1.22
CA LEU A 110 -0.65 -11.73 -1.36
C LEU A 110 -1.58 -12.35 -0.30
N VAL A 111 -2.66 -13.01 -0.75
CA VAL A 111 -3.65 -13.64 0.14
C VAL A 111 -3.02 -14.62 1.13
N ARG A 112 -2.00 -15.37 0.70
CA ARG A 112 -1.31 -16.38 1.52
C ARG A 112 -0.27 -15.81 2.48
N ASN A 113 -0.03 -14.50 2.48
CA ASN A 113 0.99 -13.90 3.33
C ASN A 113 0.47 -13.68 4.76
N LEU A 114 0.73 -14.65 5.63
CA LEU A 114 0.26 -14.67 7.02
C LEU A 114 1.01 -13.69 7.93
N LYS A 115 2.19 -13.18 7.54
CA LYS A 115 2.96 -12.22 8.36
C LYS A 115 2.15 -10.95 8.65
N TRP A 116 1.38 -10.51 7.67
CA TRP A 116 0.50 -9.34 7.78
C TRP A 116 -0.72 -9.54 8.71
N ASN A 117 -0.90 -10.72 9.30
CA ASN A 117 -1.86 -10.91 10.40
C ASN A 117 -1.34 -10.37 11.74
N SER A 118 -0.06 -9.94 11.79
CA SER A 118 0.56 -9.35 12.98
C SER A 118 0.15 -7.89 13.21
N VAL A 119 -0.48 -7.25 12.21
CA VAL A 119 -0.96 -5.86 12.27
C VAL A 119 -2.49 -5.82 12.23
N ARG A 120 -3.07 -4.68 12.61
CA ARG A 120 -4.52 -4.46 12.46
C ARG A 120 -4.96 -4.53 11.00
N PRO A 121 -6.22 -4.93 10.72
CA PRO A 121 -6.75 -4.94 9.35
C PRO A 121 -6.67 -3.57 8.66
N GLU A 122 -6.86 -2.47 9.39
CA GLU A 122 -6.74 -1.08 8.91
C GLU A 122 -5.32 -0.77 8.44
N THR A 123 -4.33 -1.26 9.19
CA THR A 123 -2.91 -1.07 8.90
C THR A 123 -2.52 -1.80 7.64
N ARG A 124 -2.94 -3.07 7.49
CA ARG A 124 -2.72 -3.82 6.26
C ARG A 124 -3.38 -3.12 5.07
N ARG A 125 -4.61 -2.60 5.24
CA ARG A 125 -5.32 -1.84 4.20
C ARG A 125 -4.57 -0.57 3.79
N MET A 126 -4.02 0.20 4.74
CA MET A 126 -3.21 1.38 4.45
C MET A 126 -2.01 1.02 3.55
N VAL A 127 -1.25 -0.02 3.90
CA VAL A 127 -0.09 -0.44 3.09
C VAL A 127 -0.53 -0.95 1.71
N CYS A 128 -1.62 -1.73 1.63
CA CYS A 128 -2.19 -2.11 0.34
C CYS A 128 -2.60 -0.89 -0.50
N GLY A 129 -3.15 0.16 0.14
CA GLY A 129 -3.52 1.42 -0.51
C GLY A 129 -2.33 2.20 -1.07
N TRP A 130 -1.20 2.24 -0.35
CA TRP A 130 0.04 2.82 -0.88
C TRP A 130 0.54 2.11 -2.13
N LEU A 131 0.44 0.77 -2.15
CA LEU A 131 0.83 -0.05 -3.29
C LEU A 131 -0.14 0.11 -4.47
N ALA A 132 -1.44 0.19 -4.17
CA ALA A 132 -2.48 0.39 -5.18
C ALA A 132 -2.39 1.78 -5.82
N GLN A 133 -2.10 2.82 -5.04
CA GLN A 133 -1.86 4.16 -5.56
C GLN A 133 -0.69 4.17 -6.54
N GLU A 134 0.45 3.59 -6.16
CA GLU A 134 1.62 3.51 -7.03
C GLU A 134 1.35 2.68 -8.30
N ASP A 135 0.62 1.56 -8.19
CA ASP A 135 0.23 0.76 -9.36
C ASP A 135 -0.73 1.52 -10.29
N LEU A 136 -1.68 2.28 -9.74
CA LEU A 136 -2.59 3.14 -10.51
C LEU A 136 -1.82 4.24 -11.24
N GLU A 137 -0.96 4.97 -10.53
CA GLU A 137 -0.15 6.04 -11.11
C GLU A 137 0.76 5.51 -12.23
N ASP A 138 1.45 4.38 -12.01
CA ASP A 138 2.28 3.74 -13.03
C ASP A 138 1.46 3.27 -14.23
N PHE A 139 0.30 2.65 -14.00
CA PHE A 139 -0.58 2.19 -15.07
C PHE A 139 -1.03 3.35 -15.96
N TYR A 140 -1.53 4.44 -15.37
CA TYR A 140 -2.02 5.58 -16.15
C TYR A 140 -0.89 6.41 -16.80
N ARG A 141 0.32 6.40 -16.21
CA ARG A 141 1.51 7.07 -16.77
C ARG A 141 2.10 6.31 -17.96
N LEU A 142 2.24 4.98 -17.86
CA LEU A 142 3.04 4.19 -18.80
C LEU A 142 2.22 3.34 -19.77
N CYS A 143 0.97 3.03 -19.44
CA CYS A 143 0.18 2.08 -20.21
C CYS A 143 -0.80 2.70 -21.22
N GLN A 144 -0.89 4.02 -21.30
CA GLN A 144 -1.80 4.73 -22.22
C GLN A 144 -1.06 5.30 -23.44
N ASP A 145 -1.57 4.96 -24.64
CA ASP A 145 -1.14 5.57 -25.90
C ASP A 145 -1.65 7.04 -25.97
N GLU A 146 -0.71 7.97 -26.08
CA GLU A 146 -0.85 9.40 -26.41
C GLU A 146 -1.37 10.39 -25.33
N ARG A 147 -0.43 11.22 -24.87
CA ARG A 147 -0.48 12.62 -24.38
C ARG A 147 -1.86 13.28 -24.24
N ARG A 148 -2.66 12.74 -23.34
CA ARG A 148 -3.57 13.43 -22.44
C ARG A 148 -3.89 12.36 -21.42
N VAL A 149 -3.08 12.31 -20.37
CA VAL A 149 -3.32 11.45 -19.20
C VAL A 149 -4.82 11.48 -18.94
N ASP A 150 -5.50 10.33 -19.00
CA ASP A 150 -6.91 10.25 -18.62
C ASP A 150 -6.99 10.38 -17.09
N ASP A 151 -6.63 11.58 -16.63
CA ASP A 151 -6.60 12.06 -15.25
C ASP A 151 -7.91 11.73 -14.56
N ARG A 152 -9.01 11.71 -15.31
CA ARG A 152 -10.35 11.44 -14.78
C ARG A 152 -10.45 10.01 -14.23
N ARG A 153 -9.91 9.01 -14.94
CA ARG A 153 -9.93 7.63 -14.46
C ARG A 153 -8.99 7.40 -13.30
N LEU A 154 -7.78 7.95 -13.37
CA LEU A 154 -6.84 7.91 -12.24
C LEU A 154 -7.47 8.58 -11.00
N LYS A 155 -7.94 9.83 -11.12
CA LYS A 155 -8.61 10.56 -10.03
C LYS A 155 -9.84 9.82 -9.51
N PHE A 156 -10.58 9.13 -10.38
CA PHE A 156 -11.71 8.30 -9.96
C PHE A 156 -11.26 7.15 -9.06
N TRP A 157 -10.28 6.35 -9.48
CA TRP A 157 -9.82 5.18 -8.73
C TRP A 157 -9.06 5.55 -7.45
N LEU A 158 -8.32 6.66 -7.45
CA LEU A 158 -7.64 7.17 -6.25
C LEU A 158 -8.60 7.51 -5.10
N ARG A 159 -9.88 7.76 -5.38
CA ARG A 159 -10.92 7.94 -4.36
C ARG A 159 -11.26 6.66 -3.60
N TYR A 160 -10.75 5.49 -4.01
CA TYR A 160 -11.04 4.19 -3.40
C TYR A 160 -9.76 3.42 -3.03
N LYS A 161 -8.59 4.07 -3.11
CA LYS A 161 -7.28 3.41 -2.97
C LYS A 161 -7.15 2.67 -1.63
N ASP A 162 -7.70 3.18 -0.54
CA ASP A 162 -7.56 2.59 0.80
C ASP A 162 -8.40 1.31 0.97
N GLN A 163 -9.25 1.01 -0.01
CA GLN A 163 -10.06 -0.20 -0.08
C GLN A 163 -9.51 -1.23 -1.09
N ILE A 164 -8.51 -0.87 -1.90
CA ILE A 164 -7.88 -1.77 -2.86
C ILE A 164 -6.93 -2.70 -2.11
N GLY A 165 -7.40 -3.92 -1.82
CA GLY A 165 -6.62 -4.94 -1.11
C GLY A 165 -5.60 -5.66 -1.99
N PHE A 166 -5.78 -5.60 -3.31
CA PHE A 166 -4.89 -6.19 -4.31
C PHE A 166 -4.92 -5.36 -5.59
N SER A 167 -3.74 -5.12 -6.18
CA SER A 167 -3.58 -4.51 -7.49
C SER A 167 -2.49 -5.25 -8.29
N GLN A 168 -2.71 -5.41 -9.59
CA GLN A 168 -1.73 -6.02 -10.49
C GLN A 168 -1.85 -5.43 -11.89
N ILE A 169 -0.74 -4.93 -12.42
CA ILE A 169 -0.66 -4.44 -13.80
C ILE A 169 -0.37 -5.62 -14.73
N VAL A 170 -1.20 -5.75 -15.77
CA VAL A 170 -1.09 -6.77 -16.83
C VAL A 170 -0.63 -6.09 -18.11
N LEU A 171 0.59 -6.38 -18.53
CA LEU A 171 1.23 -5.75 -19.70
C LEU A 171 0.93 -6.50 -20.99
N GLY A 172 0.50 -5.74 -22.00
CA GLY A 172 0.44 -6.16 -23.40
C GLY A 172 1.83 -6.40 -23.98
N SER A 173 1.89 -7.13 -25.10
CA SER A 173 3.16 -7.53 -25.72
C SER A 173 4.04 -6.34 -26.13
N ARG A 174 3.47 -5.18 -26.49
CA ARG A 174 4.23 -3.98 -26.87
C ARG A 174 5.04 -3.43 -25.70
N LEU A 175 4.41 -3.18 -24.55
CA LEU A 175 5.13 -2.69 -23.36
C LEU A 175 6.01 -3.77 -22.75
N PHE A 176 5.54 -5.02 -22.76
CA PHE A 176 6.32 -6.14 -22.27
C PHE A 176 7.61 -6.36 -23.07
N ALA A 177 7.64 -6.04 -24.37
CA ALA A 177 8.85 -6.15 -25.22
C ALA A 177 9.58 -4.81 -25.43
N SER A 178 9.08 -3.71 -24.88
CA SER A 178 9.63 -2.37 -25.11
C SER A 178 11.09 -2.30 -24.65
N ARG A 179 11.92 -1.56 -25.41
CA ARG A 179 13.30 -1.24 -25.04
C ARG A 179 13.45 0.17 -24.46
N ASP A 180 12.34 0.91 -24.38
CA ASP A 180 12.28 2.22 -23.78
C ASP A 180 12.84 2.19 -22.34
N PRO A 181 13.79 3.08 -21.98
CA PRO A 181 14.40 3.09 -20.65
C PRO A 181 13.40 3.18 -19.51
N ASP A 182 12.37 4.03 -19.62
CA ASP A 182 11.37 4.24 -18.56
C ASP A 182 10.52 2.98 -18.38
N VAL A 183 10.18 2.30 -19.48
CA VAL A 183 9.44 1.02 -19.45
C VAL A 183 10.31 -0.13 -18.93
N ARG A 184 11.63 -0.08 -19.14
CA ARG A 184 12.58 -1.05 -18.56
C ARG A 184 12.70 -0.85 -17.05
N GLU A 185 12.90 0.38 -16.60
CA GLU A 185 12.99 0.73 -15.19
C GLU A 185 11.71 0.34 -14.45
N PHE A 186 10.55 0.69 -15.00
CA PHE A 186 9.26 0.28 -14.46
C PHE A 186 9.12 -1.24 -14.31
N ARG A 187 9.53 -2.01 -15.32
CA ARG A 187 9.45 -3.48 -15.25
C ARG A 187 10.38 -4.07 -14.21
N GLU A 188 11.58 -3.53 -14.03
CA GLU A 188 12.50 -4.01 -13.00
C GLU A 188 11.99 -3.64 -11.61
N ARG A 189 11.53 -2.41 -11.40
CA ARG A 189 10.97 -1.95 -10.12
C ARG A 189 9.72 -2.76 -9.71
N LYS A 190 8.89 -3.17 -10.67
CA LYS A 190 7.67 -3.97 -10.43
C LYS A 190 7.85 -5.47 -10.66
N LYS A 191 9.08 -5.96 -10.75
CA LYS A 191 9.37 -7.38 -10.99
C LYS A 191 8.68 -8.27 -9.95
N GLY A 192 8.08 -9.36 -10.42
CA GLY A 192 7.26 -10.25 -9.58
C GLY A 192 5.87 -9.71 -9.21
N ARG A 193 5.54 -8.46 -9.57
CA ARG A 193 4.21 -7.84 -9.37
C ARG A 193 3.50 -7.48 -10.68
N LEU A 194 4.14 -7.71 -11.82
CA LEU A 194 3.54 -7.58 -13.14
C LEU A 194 3.05 -8.92 -13.64
N ALA A 195 1.99 -8.89 -14.45
CA ALA A 195 1.56 -10.02 -15.25
C ALA A 195 1.72 -9.70 -16.75
N ARG A 196 1.73 -10.75 -17.57
CA ARG A 196 1.76 -10.64 -19.02
C ARG A 196 0.41 -10.99 -19.63
N LEU A 197 -0.07 -10.15 -20.53
CA LEU A 197 -1.20 -10.48 -21.40
C LEU A 197 -0.68 -11.37 -22.55
N ILE A 198 -1.16 -12.62 -22.63
CA ILE A 198 -0.67 -13.62 -23.60
C ILE A 198 -1.52 -13.72 -24.88
N SER A 199 -2.67 -13.04 -24.92
CA SER A 199 -3.53 -12.97 -26.11
C SER A 199 -4.17 -11.58 -26.23
N GLY A 200 -4.53 -11.15 -27.45
CA GLY A 200 -5.14 -9.83 -27.71
C GLY A 200 -4.25 -8.87 -28.49
N SER A 201 -4.70 -7.61 -28.63
CA SER A 201 -3.89 -6.55 -29.28
C SER A 201 -2.62 -6.27 -28.50
N ALA A 202 -1.52 -5.99 -29.20
CA ALA A 202 -0.22 -5.70 -28.59
C ALA A 202 -0.24 -4.48 -27.65
N THR A 203 -1.18 -3.55 -27.87
CA THR A 203 -1.38 -2.30 -27.11
C THR A 203 -2.30 -2.45 -25.91
N ASN A 204 -2.99 -3.59 -25.75
CA ASN A 204 -3.87 -3.81 -24.61
C ASN A 204 -3.06 -4.03 -23.33
N ASN A 205 -3.21 -3.13 -22.38
CA ASN A 205 -2.79 -3.32 -21.00
C ASN A 205 -4.03 -3.31 -20.11
N ALA A 206 -3.91 -3.89 -18.92
CA ALA A 206 -4.95 -3.83 -17.92
C ALA A 206 -4.37 -3.62 -16.52
N ILE A 207 -5.21 -3.14 -15.61
CA ILE A 207 -4.96 -3.23 -14.17
C ILE A 207 -6.11 -4.00 -13.53
N ILE A 208 -5.76 -5.02 -12.76
CA ILE A 208 -6.67 -5.82 -11.94
C ILE A 208 -6.65 -5.21 -10.55
N MET A 209 -7.82 -4.89 -9.99
CA MET A 209 -7.97 -4.37 -8.64
C MET A 209 -9.01 -5.19 -7.88
N GLN A 210 -8.73 -5.57 -6.64
CA GLN A 210 -9.71 -6.19 -5.76
C GLN A 210 -10.14 -5.20 -4.68
N ILE A 211 -11.45 -4.97 -4.58
CA ILE A 211 -12.07 -4.21 -3.50
C ILE A 211 -13.13 -5.10 -2.85
N GLY A 212 -12.88 -5.52 -1.60
CA GLY A 212 -13.73 -6.44 -0.87
C GLY A 212 -13.99 -7.74 -1.66
N SER A 213 -15.27 -8.02 -1.91
CA SER A 213 -15.72 -9.22 -2.64
C SER A 213 -15.82 -9.04 -4.16
N TYR A 214 -15.24 -7.95 -4.70
CA TYR A 214 -15.31 -7.63 -6.13
C TYR A 214 -13.92 -7.43 -6.73
N VAL A 215 -13.79 -7.85 -7.99
CA VAL A 215 -12.60 -7.64 -8.83
C VAL A 215 -12.99 -6.74 -10.01
N PHE A 216 -12.19 -5.71 -10.23
CA PHE A 216 -12.30 -4.75 -11.31
C PHE A 216 -11.12 -4.95 -12.26
N VAL A 217 -11.40 -5.06 -13.56
CA VAL A 217 -10.40 -5.15 -14.61
C VAL A 217 -10.57 -3.96 -15.53
N GLU A 218 -9.66 -3.01 -15.40
CA GLU A 218 -9.64 -1.76 -16.15
C GLU A 218 -8.62 -1.87 -17.29
N PHE A 219 -9.03 -1.54 -18.52
CA PHE A 219 -8.18 -1.64 -19.70
C PHE A 219 -7.68 -0.27 -20.16
N SER A 220 -6.46 -0.22 -20.71
CA SER A 220 -5.79 1.04 -21.07
C SER A 220 -6.29 1.68 -22.36
N GLU A 221 -6.72 0.90 -23.38
CA GLU A 221 -7.09 1.49 -24.67
C GLU A 221 -8.41 2.29 -24.57
N LYS A 222 -8.49 3.40 -25.32
CA LYS A 222 -9.71 4.21 -25.44
C LYS A 222 -10.85 3.36 -26.03
N GLY A 223 -12.05 3.49 -25.45
CA GLY A 223 -13.22 2.72 -25.84
C GLY A 223 -13.33 1.33 -25.21
N ASN A 224 -12.29 0.86 -24.50
CA ASN A 224 -12.41 -0.33 -23.67
C ASN A 224 -13.24 -0.03 -22.40
N ALA A 225 -13.78 -1.09 -21.82
CA ALA A 225 -14.64 -1.04 -20.65
C ALA A 225 -13.91 -1.53 -19.39
N CYS A 226 -14.35 -1.08 -18.22
CA CYS A 226 -14.04 -1.75 -16.97
C CYS A 226 -14.96 -2.97 -16.80
N TYR A 227 -14.40 -4.12 -16.46
CA TYR A 227 -15.15 -5.35 -16.19
C TYR A 227 -15.17 -5.63 -14.69
N VAL A 228 -16.35 -5.93 -14.16
CA VAL A 228 -16.54 -6.17 -12.72
C VAL A 228 -17.06 -7.58 -12.48
N TYR A 229 -16.38 -8.30 -11.59
CA TYR A 229 -16.68 -9.67 -11.20
C TYR A 229 -16.86 -9.77 -9.69
N ARG A 230 -17.69 -10.71 -9.22
CA ARG A 230 -17.64 -11.15 -7.82
C ARG A 230 -16.49 -12.16 -7.68
N VAL A 231 -15.73 -12.07 -6.58
CA VAL A 231 -14.60 -12.97 -6.31
C VAL A 231 -15.01 -14.46 -6.38
N ARG A 232 -16.20 -14.79 -5.86
CA ARG A 232 -16.73 -16.17 -5.87
C ARG A 232 -17.14 -16.68 -7.26
N GLU A 233 -17.28 -15.79 -8.23
CA GLU A 233 -17.71 -16.07 -9.61
C GLU A 233 -16.58 -15.75 -10.61
N LEU A 234 -15.36 -15.50 -10.10
CA LEU A 234 -14.24 -15.05 -10.91
C LEU A 234 -13.79 -16.19 -11.84
N PRO A 235 -13.68 -15.94 -13.16
CA PRO A 235 -13.36 -17.01 -14.10
C PRO A 235 -11.86 -17.33 -14.18
N PHE A 236 -11.04 -16.68 -13.35
CA PHE A 236 -9.58 -16.84 -13.27
C PHE A 236 -9.13 -16.58 -11.83
N GLU A 237 -7.91 -17.00 -11.48
CA GLU A 237 -7.27 -16.63 -10.22
C GLU A 237 -6.48 -15.32 -10.39
N ILE A 238 -6.59 -14.41 -9.42
CA ILE A 238 -5.75 -13.20 -9.38
C ILE A 238 -4.33 -13.53 -8.89
N GLY A 239 -3.36 -12.69 -9.25
CA GLY A 239 -1.96 -12.86 -8.87
C GLY A 239 -1.15 -13.79 -9.77
N ARG A 240 -1.71 -14.25 -10.90
CA ARG A 240 -0.99 -15.05 -11.90
C ARG A 240 0.05 -14.20 -12.64
N GLU A 241 1.09 -14.85 -13.15
CA GLU A 241 2.12 -14.22 -13.98
C GLU A 241 1.62 -13.92 -15.40
N SER A 242 0.52 -14.53 -15.83
CA SER A 242 -0.06 -14.30 -17.15
C SER A 242 -1.56 -14.53 -17.20
N TYR A 243 -2.22 -13.80 -18.12
CA TYR A 243 -3.65 -13.88 -18.38
C TYR A 243 -3.94 -13.82 -19.89
N ALA A 244 -4.97 -14.55 -20.33
CA ALA A 244 -5.54 -14.35 -21.65
C ALA A 244 -6.56 -13.20 -21.64
N LEU A 245 -6.62 -12.42 -22.72
CA LEU A 245 -7.59 -11.31 -22.84
C LEU A 245 -9.04 -11.77 -22.73
N SER A 246 -9.34 -12.97 -23.24
CA SER A 246 -10.67 -13.58 -23.17
C SER A 246 -11.09 -13.91 -21.73
N GLU A 247 -10.15 -14.28 -20.85
CA GLU A 247 -10.40 -14.52 -19.43
C GLU A 247 -10.78 -13.20 -18.73
N LEU A 248 -10.02 -12.14 -19.01
CA LEU A 248 -10.21 -10.81 -18.41
C LEU A 248 -11.48 -10.10 -18.91
N ARG A 249 -11.98 -10.43 -20.11
CA ARG A 249 -13.19 -9.85 -20.74
C ARG A 249 -14.41 -10.77 -20.76
N ARG A 250 -14.42 -11.86 -19.98
CA ARG A 250 -15.42 -12.93 -20.14
C ARG A 250 -16.86 -12.43 -20.05
N ARG A 251 -17.73 -12.97 -20.92
CA ARG A 251 -19.19 -12.74 -20.86
C ARG A 251 -19.72 -13.29 -19.53
N GLY A 252 -20.23 -12.39 -18.69
CA GLY A 252 -20.71 -12.67 -17.32
C GLY A 252 -20.38 -11.57 -16.33
N GLY A 253 -19.27 -10.84 -16.53
CA GLY A 253 -18.94 -9.66 -15.75
C GLY A 253 -19.83 -8.46 -16.08
N THR A 254 -20.12 -7.61 -15.09
CA THR A 254 -20.76 -6.31 -15.36
C THR A 254 -19.77 -5.44 -16.15
N ARG A 255 -20.19 -4.94 -17.31
CA ARG A 255 -19.37 -4.07 -18.16
C ARG A 255 -19.71 -2.61 -17.91
N LEU A 256 -18.73 -1.81 -17.49
CA LEU A 256 -18.87 -0.37 -17.27
C LEU A 256 -18.11 0.39 -18.35
N LEU A 257 -18.80 1.27 -19.07
CA LEU A 257 -18.26 2.02 -20.21
C LEU A 257 -17.87 3.45 -19.80
N HIS A 258 -16.73 3.93 -20.31
CA HIS A 258 -16.27 5.31 -20.13
C HIS A 258 -16.90 6.26 -21.16
N ILE A 259 -18.23 6.42 -21.13
CA ILE A 259 -18.98 7.29 -22.04
C ILE A 259 -19.70 8.41 -21.29
N GLY A 260 -19.61 9.65 -21.78
CA GLY A 260 -20.24 10.82 -21.15
C GLY A 260 -19.76 11.08 -19.72
N SER A 261 -20.69 11.33 -18.81
CA SER A 261 -20.47 11.51 -17.36
C SER A 261 -20.37 10.16 -16.64
N TRP A 262 -19.53 9.27 -17.16
CA TRP A 262 -19.46 7.87 -16.73
C TRP A 262 -19.15 7.71 -15.23
N GLU A 263 -18.40 8.64 -14.63
CA GLU A 263 -18.03 8.62 -13.21
C GLU A 263 -19.27 8.64 -12.32
N SER A 264 -20.17 9.60 -12.56
CA SER A 264 -21.36 9.83 -11.74
C SER A 264 -22.55 8.99 -12.16
N GLU A 265 -22.69 8.68 -13.45
CA GLU A 265 -23.86 7.98 -13.98
C GLU A 265 -23.70 6.46 -14.02
N ARG A 266 -22.45 5.95 -14.04
CA ARG A 266 -22.18 4.52 -14.24
C ARG A 266 -21.33 3.93 -13.13
N PHE A 267 -20.12 4.44 -12.94
CA PHE A 267 -19.14 3.83 -12.04
C PHE A 267 -19.50 4.04 -10.57
N ALA A 268 -19.68 5.28 -10.11
CA ALA A 268 -20.02 5.54 -8.71
C ALA A 268 -21.31 4.81 -8.27
N PRO A 269 -22.43 4.81 -9.03
CA PRO A 269 -23.60 4.01 -8.68
C PRO A 269 -23.33 2.50 -8.70
N ALA A 270 -22.49 2.00 -9.61
CA ALA A 270 -22.14 0.59 -9.67
C ALA A 270 -21.31 0.15 -8.45
N LEU A 271 -20.37 0.98 -7.99
CA LEU A 271 -19.60 0.74 -6.77
C LEU A 271 -20.49 0.85 -5.53
N ALA A 272 -21.33 1.89 -5.46
CA ALA A 272 -22.24 2.10 -4.32
C ALA A 272 -23.23 0.94 -4.14
N ARG A 273 -23.81 0.41 -5.22
CA ARG A 273 -24.67 -0.81 -5.17
C ARG A 273 -23.96 -2.06 -4.64
N ARG A 274 -22.62 -2.04 -4.60
CA ARG A 274 -21.76 -3.11 -4.09
C ARG A 274 -21.26 -2.84 -2.68
N GLY A 275 -21.71 -1.75 -2.04
CA GLY A 275 -21.23 -1.30 -0.72
C GLY A 275 -19.86 -0.64 -0.77
N ILE A 276 -19.38 -0.24 -1.95
CA ILE A 276 -18.09 0.42 -2.14
C ILE A 276 -18.37 1.92 -2.28
N VAL A 277 -17.90 2.71 -1.33
CA VAL A 277 -18.03 4.17 -1.30
C VAL A 277 -16.64 4.79 -1.35
N PRO A 278 -16.48 6.06 -1.77
CA PRO A 278 -15.18 6.72 -1.70
C PRO A 278 -14.57 6.67 -0.30
N ASP A 279 -13.25 6.59 -0.23
CA ASP A 279 -12.47 6.76 0.99
C ASP A 279 -12.86 8.09 1.66
N ALA A 280 -12.85 8.11 2.98
CA ALA A 280 -13.07 9.35 3.72
C ALA A 280 -11.99 10.34 3.25
N GLN A 281 -12.41 11.48 2.69
CA GLN A 281 -11.44 12.53 2.38
C GLN A 281 -10.76 12.89 3.69
N GLU A 282 -9.43 12.75 3.74
CA GLU A 282 -8.64 13.51 4.69
C GLU A 282 -9.13 14.94 4.52
N THR A 283 -9.76 15.51 5.54
CA THR A 283 -10.08 16.92 5.56
C THR A 283 -8.75 17.63 5.41
N ALA A 284 -8.42 18.00 4.18
CA ALA A 284 -7.35 18.93 3.89
C ALA A 284 -7.67 20.13 4.78
N GLY A 285 -6.86 20.34 5.82
CA GLY A 285 -6.94 21.51 6.65
C GLY A 285 -7.03 22.69 5.71
N SER A 286 -8.13 23.42 5.80
CA SER A 286 -8.37 24.61 5.02
C SER A 286 -7.15 25.50 5.14
N VAL A 287 -6.30 25.53 4.12
CA VAL A 287 -5.41 26.67 3.89
C VAL A 287 -6.35 27.79 3.54
N SER A 288 -6.82 28.47 4.59
CA SER A 288 -7.35 29.81 4.52
C SER A 288 -6.30 30.65 3.83
N LEU A 289 -6.46 30.85 2.52
CA LEU A 289 -5.89 32.01 1.87
C LEU A 289 -6.54 33.22 2.54
N SER A 290 -5.81 33.76 3.52
CA SER A 290 -6.06 35.07 4.07
C SER A 290 -6.05 36.07 2.91
N ARG A 291 -7.25 36.43 2.47
CA ARG A 291 -7.49 37.79 2.02
C ARG A 291 -7.33 38.65 3.27
N ASP A 292 -6.28 39.47 3.30
CA ASP A 292 -6.39 40.89 3.64
C ASP A 292 -5.05 41.62 3.47
N ALA A 293 -5.17 42.81 2.85
CA ALA A 293 -4.34 44.02 2.94
C ALA A 293 -2.85 43.93 2.59
N VAL A 294 -2.44 44.51 1.44
CA VAL A 294 -2.19 45.96 1.22
C VAL A 294 -2.48 46.29 -0.24
#